data_AF-A0A1Z5L9Y1-F1
#
_entry.id   AF-A0A1Z5L9Y1-F1
#
_cell.length_a   1.000
_cell.length_b   1.000
_cell.length_c   1.000
_cell.angle_alpha   90.00
_cell.angle_beta   90.00
_cell.angle_gamma   90.00
#
_symmetry.space_group_name_H-M   'P 1'
#
loop_
_entity.id
_entity.type
_entity.pdbx_description
1 polymer ?
#
loop_
_entity_poly.entity_id
_entity_poly.type
_entity_poly.pdbx_seq_one_letter_code
_entity_poly.pdbx_strand_id
1 'polypeptide(L)'
;MALKYKLAVGLNKGHRVTKNPRPKKKTIASKHTKFVRDIVREVCGFAPFERRAMELLKVSRDKRALKFIKKKLGTHLRGKRKRDELSNVLVAQRKAG
;
A
#
# COMPACT_ATOMS: atom_id res chain seq x y z
N MET A 1 41.23 -11.31 -7.52
CA MET A 1 40.32 -10.47 -6.71
C MET A 1 41.19 -9.62 -5.80
N ALA A 2 41.06 -8.28 -5.81
CA ALA A 2 41.97 -7.39 -5.07
C ALA A 2 41.75 -7.44 -3.55
N LEU A 3 42.84 -7.30 -2.79
CA LEU A 3 42.82 -7.26 -1.32
C LEU A 3 42.08 -5.98 -0.86
N LYS A 4 40.98 -6.15 -0.11
CA LYS A 4 40.09 -5.04 0.28
C LYS A 4 40.36 -4.64 1.73
N TYR A 5 41.10 -3.55 1.91
CA TYR A 5 41.48 -3.02 3.23
C TYR A 5 40.31 -2.45 4.02
N LYS A 6 40.41 -2.49 5.36
CA LYS A 6 39.46 -1.84 6.29
C LYS A 6 39.73 -0.34 6.34
N LEU A 7 39.20 0.40 5.38
CA LEU A 7 39.37 1.85 5.28
C LEU A 7 38.33 2.58 6.15
N ALA A 8 38.68 3.74 6.70
CA ALA A 8 37.75 4.61 7.42
C ALA A 8 36.85 5.43 6.47
N VAL A 9 37.13 5.40 5.17
CA VAL A 9 36.45 6.19 4.12
C VAL A 9 35.98 5.31 2.96
N GLY A 10 35.03 5.81 2.17
CA GLY A 10 34.43 5.09 1.03
C GLY A 10 33.17 4.27 1.36
N LEU A 11 32.56 3.69 0.33
CA LEU A 11 31.28 2.95 0.41
C LEU A 11 31.31 1.76 1.38
N ASN A 12 32.46 1.10 1.50
CA ASN A 12 32.64 -0.08 2.35
C ASN A 12 33.52 0.23 3.56
N LYS A 13 33.39 1.45 4.11
CA LYS A 13 34.17 1.90 5.25
C LYS A 13 33.81 1.17 6.55
N GLY A 14 34.75 1.21 7.48
CA GLY A 14 34.60 0.70 8.83
C GLY A 14 34.98 -0.77 8.99
N HIS A 15 34.90 -1.23 10.23
CA HIS A 15 35.17 -2.62 10.56
C HIS A 15 34.00 -3.50 10.13
N ARG A 16 34.29 -4.56 9.37
CA ARG A 16 33.30 -5.56 8.98
C ARG A 16 32.93 -6.41 10.19
N VAL A 17 31.89 -6.02 10.90
CA VAL A 17 31.28 -6.82 11.97
C VAL A 17 30.17 -7.69 11.37
N THR A 18 30.06 -8.93 11.83
CA THR A 18 28.91 -9.79 11.55
C THR A 18 27.66 -9.17 12.18
N LYS A 19 26.75 -8.64 11.36
CA LYS A 19 25.47 -8.13 11.85
C LYS A 19 24.65 -9.30 12.40
N ASN A 20 24.09 -9.15 13.59
CA ASN A 20 23.05 -10.06 14.11
C ASN A 20 21.66 -9.48 13.75
N PRO A 21 21.00 -9.96 12.68
CA PRO A 21 19.71 -9.46 12.28
C PRO A 21 18.63 -9.98 13.23
N ARG A 22 18.28 -9.20 14.26
CA ARG A 22 17.07 -9.48 15.04
C ARG A 22 15.85 -9.36 14.11
N PRO A 23 15.00 -10.40 14.00
CA PRO A 23 13.82 -10.34 13.14
C PRO A 23 12.83 -9.35 13.71
N LYS A 24 12.78 -8.13 13.16
CA LYS A 24 11.68 -7.19 13.40
C LYS A 24 10.44 -7.74 12.68
N LYS A 25 9.52 -8.36 13.43
CA LYS A 25 8.25 -8.83 12.87
C LYS A 25 7.49 -7.62 12.31
N LYS A 26 7.38 -7.53 10.98
CA LYS A 26 6.43 -6.60 10.34
C LYS A 26 5.02 -7.09 10.68
N THR A 27 4.16 -6.20 11.16
CA THR A 27 2.76 -6.51 11.50
C THR A 27 1.98 -6.86 10.23
N ILE A 28 1.96 -8.15 9.90
CA ILE A 28 1.02 -8.73 8.95
C ILE A 28 -0.33 -8.80 9.65
N ALA A 29 -1.40 -8.44 8.94
CA ALA A 29 -2.75 -8.57 9.46
C ALA A 29 -3.05 -10.05 9.74
N SER A 30 -3.47 -10.38 10.97
CA SER A 30 -3.92 -11.73 11.31
C SER A 30 -5.24 -12.06 10.61
N LYS A 31 -5.54 -13.36 10.47
CA LYS A 31 -6.82 -13.83 9.89
C LYS A 31 -8.03 -13.17 10.58
N HIS A 32 -7.98 -13.07 11.91
CA HIS A 32 -9.00 -12.40 12.71
C HIS A 32 -9.17 -10.91 12.33
N THR A 33 -8.07 -10.15 12.24
CA THR A 33 -8.17 -8.72 11.87
C THR A 33 -8.69 -8.50 10.45
N LYS A 34 -8.43 -9.42 9.52
CA LYS A 34 -9.01 -9.36 8.18
C LYS A 34 -10.51 -9.61 8.21
N PHE A 35 -10.95 -10.68 8.88
CA PHE A 35 -12.36 -11.02 9.05
C PHE A 35 -13.18 -9.87 9.65
N VAL A 36 -12.69 -9.25 10.73
CA VAL A 36 -13.35 -8.10 11.35
C VAL A 36 -13.44 -6.91 10.39
N ARG A 37 -12.38 -6.62 9.60
CA ARG A 37 -12.39 -5.52 8.62
C ARG A 37 -13.38 -5.75 7.48
N ASP A 38 -13.51 -7.00 7.03
CA ASP A 38 -14.44 -7.37 5.97
C ASP A 38 -15.90 -7.17 6.44
N ILE A 39 -16.24 -7.58 7.67
CA ILE A 39 -17.56 -7.33 8.29
C ILE A 39 -17.85 -5.83 8.41
N VAL A 40 -16.91 -5.05 8.95
CA VAL A 40 -17.11 -3.60 9.10
C VAL A 40 -17.34 -2.92 7.74
N ARG A 41 -16.65 -3.38 6.68
CA ARG A 41 -16.81 -2.83 5.34
C ARG A 41 -18.17 -3.15 4.73
N GLU A 42 -18.72 -4.32 5.01
CA GLU A 42 -20.07 -4.72 4.59
C GLU A 42 -21.14 -3.88 5.27
N VAL A 43 -21.04 -3.69 6.59
CA VAL A 43 -22.03 -2.93 7.38
C VAL A 43 -21.98 -1.43 7.11
N CYS A 44 -20.79 -0.83 7.09
CA CYS A 44 -20.63 0.62 6.95
C CYS A 44 -20.60 1.11 5.49
N GLY A 45 -20.27 0.23 4.53
CA GLY A 45 -20.14 0.57 3.13
C GLY A 45 -18.99 1.52 2.78
N PHE A 46 -19.23 2.41 1.81
CA PHE A 46 -18.23 3.33 1.26
C PHE A 46 -18.51 4.80 1.60
N ALA A 47 -17.45 5.51 1.97
CA ALA A 47 -17.52 6.94 2.22
C ALA A 47 -17.86 7.73 0.94
N PRO A 48 -18.43 8.95 1.03
CA PRO A 48 -18.83 9.73 -0.15
C PRO A 48 -17.69 9.97 -1.15
N PHE A 49 -16.46 10.19 -0.67
CA PHE A 49 -15.30 10.35 -1.57
C PHE A 49 -14.86 9.03 -2.21
N GLU A 50 -15.04 7.89 -1.54
CA GLU A 50 -14.76 6.58 -2.11
C GLU A 50 -15.77 6.26 -3.22
N ARG A 51 -17.05 6.59 -3.02
CA ARG A 51 -18.10 6.48 -4.05
C ARG A 51 -17.79 7.28 -5.30
N ARG A 52 -17.46 8.56 -5.16
CA ARG A 52 -17.03 9.40 -6.29
C ARG A 52 -15.77 8.89 -6.99
N ALA A 53 -14.84 8.31 -6.25
CA ALA A 53 -13.64 7.71 -6.84
C ALA A 53 -14.00 6.44 -7.63
N MET A 54 -14.91 5.60 -7.14
CA MET A 54 -15.41 4.43 -7.87
C MET A 54 -16.13 4.82 -9.16
N GLU A 55 -16.94 5.88 -9.16
CA GLU A 55 -17.58 6.41 -10.39
C GLU A 55 -16.53 6.80 -11.45
N LEU A 56 -15.48 7.50 -11.05
CA LEU A 56 -14.38 7.87 -11.96
C LEU A 56 -13.65 6.64 -12.52
N LEU A 57 -13.49 5.60 -11.71
CA LEU A 57 -12.88 4.33 -12.13
C LEU A 57 -13.79 3.50 -13.04
N LYS A 58 -15.13 3.59 -12.88
CA LYS A 58 -16.10 2.93 -13.79
C LYS A 58 -16.04 3.49 -15.21
N VAL A 59 -15.79 4.80 -15.35
CA VAL A 59 -15.64 5.50 -16.64
C VAL A 59 -14.17 5.47 -17.13
N SER A 60 -13.32 4.61 -16.55
CA SER A 60 -11.90 4.45 -16.93
C SER A 60 -11.07 5.74 -16.86
N ARG A 61 -11.42 6.70 -16.00
CA ARG A 61 -10.68 7.96 -15.81
C ARG A 61 -9.64 7.86 -14.68
N ASP A 62 -8.74 6.89 -14.77
CA ASP A 62 -7.82 6.51 -13.68
C ASP A 62 -6.90 7.63 -13.19
N LYS A 63 -6.35 8.44 -14.12
CA LYS A 63 -5.48 9.57 -13.78
C LYS A 63 -6.25 10.66 -13.01
N ARG A 64 -7.53 10.84 -13.33
CA ARG A 64 -8.42 11.79 -12.63
C ARG A 64 -8.82 11.24 -11.25
N ALA A 65 -9.13 9.95 -11.16
CA ALA A 65 -9.39 9.27 -9.89
C ALA A 65 -8.18 9.38 -8.94
N LEU A 66 -6.97 9.13 -9.43
CA LEU A 66 -5.74 9.24 -8.63
C LEU A 66 -5.49 10.69 -8.16
N LYS A 67 -5.69 11.69 -9.02
CA LYS A 67 -5.58 13.10 -8.61
C LYS A 67 -6.62 13.46 -7.53
N PHE A 68 -7.86 12.97 -7.67
CA PHE A 68 -8.92 13.22 -6.69
C PHE A 68 -8.61 12.57 -5.33
N ILE A 69 -8.22 11.29 -5.32
CA ILE A 69 -7.86 10.57 -4.09
C ILE A 69 -6.62 11.20 -3.46
N LYS A 70 -5.59 11.58 -4.23
CA LYS A 70 -4.42 12.28 -3.70
C LYS A 70 -4.82 13.59 -3.01
N LYS A 71 -5.75 14.37 -3.59
CA LYS A 71 -6.26 15.60 -2.97
C LYS A 71 -6.98 15.33 -1.63
N LYS A 72 -7.60 14.16 -1.46
CA LYS A 72 -8.30 13.76 -0.22
C LYS A 72 -7.38 13.14 0.83
N LEU A 73 -6.40 12.32 0.43
CA LEU A 73 -5.50 11.58 1.34
C LEU A 73 -4.12 12.25 1.55
N GLY A 74 -3.79 13.27 0.77
CA GLY A 74 -2.57 14.07 0.85
C GLY A 74 -1.41 13.53 0.00
N THR A 75 -1.02 12.27 0.20
CA THR A 75 0.20 11.73 -0.43
C THR A 75 -0.08 10.82 -1.64
N HIS A 76 0.88 10.78 -2.57
CA HIS A 76 0.78 9.94 -3.77
C HIS A 76 0.75 8.44 -3.45
N LEU A 77 1.54 7.99 -2.46
CA LEU A 77 1.58 6.59 -2.04
C LEU A 77 0.23 6.13 -1.47
N ARG A 78 -0.40 6.94 -0.61
CA ARG A 78 -1.75 6.65 -0.08
C ARG A 78 -2.80 6.68 -1.19
N GLY A 79 -2.69 7.65 -2.10
CA GLY A 79 -3.56 7.76 -3.26
C GLY A 79 -3.54 6.52 -4.16
N LYS A 80 -2.35 6.01 -4.49
CA LYS A 80 -2.18 4.76 -5.25
C LYS A 80 -2.81 3.56 -4.53
N ARG A 81 -2.45 3.35 -3.26
CA ARG A 81 -3.01 2.25 -2.45
C ARG A 81 -4.53 2.25 -2.42
N LYS A 82 -5.15 3.43 -2.24
CA LYS A 82 -6.60 3.55 -2.17
C LYS A 82 -7.28 3.35 -3.52
N ARG A 83 -6.68 3.85 -4.60
CA ARG A 83 -7.17 3.59 -5.96
C ARG A 83 -7.17 2.08 -6.25
N ASP A 84 -6.10 1.39 -5.91
CA ASP A 84 -5.96 -0.04 -6.17
C ASP A 84 -6.97 -0.86 -5.35
N GLU A 85 -7.21 -0.47 -4.09
CA GLU A 85 -8.28 -1.04 -3.25
C GLU A 85 -9.67 -0.89 -3.91
N LEU A 86 -10.03 0.32 -4.37
CA LEU A 86 -11.32 0.57 -5.00
C LEU A 86 -11.45 -0.13 -6.37
N SER A 87 -10.35 -0.28 -7.11
CA SER A 87 -10.32 -1.04 -8.35
C SER A 87 -10.61 -2.53 -8.09
N ASN A 88 -10.00 -3.12 -7.06
CA ASN A 88 -10.27 -4.51 -6.68
C ASN A 88 -11.72 -4.73 -6.24
N VAL A 89 -12.31 -3.77 -5.52
CA VAL A 89 -13.74 -3.81 -5.16
C VAL A 89 -14.61 -3.85 -6.42
N LEU A 90 -14.34 -3.00 -7.41
CA LEU A 90 -15.11 -2.98 -8.66
C LEU A 90 -14.98 -4.28 -9.44
N VAL A 91 -13.79 -4.89 -9.46
CA VAL A 91 -13.58 -6.21 -10.08
C VAL A 91 -14.38 -7.29 -9.34
N ALA A 92 -14.41 -7.28 -8.01
CA ALA A 92 -15.19 -8.22 -7.23
C ALA A 92 -16.70 -8.05 -7.49
N GLN A 93 -17.19 -6.81 -7.55
CA GLN A 93 -18.58 -6.51 -7.87
C GLN A 93 -18.98 -6.99 -9.28
N ARG A 94 -18.11 -6.82 -10.29
CA ARG A 94 -18.33 -7.32 -11.65
C ARG A 94 -18.30 -8.84 -11.79
N LYS A 95 -17.73 -9.55 -10.81
CA LYS A 95 -17.72 -11.02 -10.78
C LYS A 95 -18.94 -11.60 -10.06
N ALA A 96 -19.50 -10.83 -9.14
CA ALA A 96 -20.64 -11.24 -8.33
C ALA A 96 -21.99 -10.95 -9.00
N GLY A 97 -22.06 -9.90 -9.82
CA GLY A 97 -23.18 -9.64 -10.73
C GLY A 97 -22.92 -10.24 -12.09
#